data_AF-A0A7J2HT06-F1
#
_entry.id   AF-A0A7J2HT06-F1
#
_cell.length_a   1.000
_cell.length_b   1.000
_cell.length_c   1.000
_cell.angle_alpha   90.00
_cell.angle_beta   90.00
_cell.angle_gamma   90.00
#
_symmetry.space_group_name_H-M   'P 1'
#
loop_
_entity.id
_entity.type
_entity.pdbx_description
1 polymer ?
#
loop_
_entity_poly.entity_id
_entity_poly.type
_entity_poly.pdbx_seq_one_letter_code
_entity_poly.pdbx_strand_id
1 'polypeptide(L)' 'MKSGEILKAREAAIREALKEVRDGIIIGYGSGTTVAQLTPMLKKAMEENGFEIEFIPSSLQSKNLLVSHGLKL' A
#
# COMPACT_ATOMS: atom_id res chain seq x y z
N MET A 1 -20.36 -5.96 16.02
CA MET A 1 -19.53 -4.95 16.71
C MET A 1 -18.04 -5.05 16.37
N LYS A 2 -17.37 -6.21 16.50
CA LYS A 2 -15.90 -6.36 16.32
C LYS A 2 -15.32 -5.97 14.94
N SER A 3 -16.03 -6.20 13.82
CA SER A 3 -15.45 -5.91 12.48
C SER A 3 -15.25 -4.42 12.19
N GLY A 4 -16.09 -3.54 12.74
CA GLY A 4 -16.00 -2.10 12.46
C GLY A 4 -14.79 -1.45 13.11
N GLU A 5 -14.43 -1.87 14.32
CA GLU A 5 -13.26 -1.36 15.05
C GLU A 5 -11.96 -1.82 14.40
N ILE A 6 -11.89 -3.07 13.94
CA ILE A 6 -10.73 -3.60 13.22
C ILE A 6 -10.51 -2.82 11.91
N LEU A 7 -11.59 -2.49 11.20
CA LEU A 7 -11.48 -1.72 9.96
C LEU A 7 -10.93 -0.31 10.21
N LYS A 8 -11.43 0.37 11.25
CA LYS A 8 -10.92 1.69 11.66
C LYS A 8 -9.45 1.63 12.09
N ALA A 9 -9.06 0.60 12.85
CA ALA A 9 -7.68 0.43 13.29
C ALA A 9 -6.73 0.22 12.09
N ARG A 10 -7.16 -0.57 11.09
CA ARG A 10 -6.41 -0.74 9.84
C ARG A 10 -6.27 0.56 9.07
N GLU A 11 -7.36 1.31 8.93
CA GLU A 11 -7.34 2.59 8.23
C GLU A 11 -6.38 3.58 8.91
N ALA A 12 -6.38 3.65 10.25
CA ALA A 12 -5.46 4.49 11.01
C ALA A 12 -3.98 4.08 10.78
N ALA A 13 -3.68 2.78 10.83
CA ALA A 13 -2.33 2.28 10.57
C ALA A 13 -1.86 2.56 9.14
N ILE A 14 -2.76 2.43 8.16
CA ILE A 14 -2.48 2.75 6.75
C ILE A 14 -2.16 4.24 6.59
N ARG A 15 -2.98 5.12 7.19
CA ARG A 15 -2.76 6.58 7.12
C ARG A 15 -1.43 6.98 7.73
N GLU A 16 -1.03 6.34 8.83
CA GLU A 16 0.28 6.60 9.44
C GLU A 16 1.41 6.17 8.52
N ALA A 17 1.35 4.96 7.97
CA ALA A 17 2.37 4.45 7.05
C ALA A 17 2.54 5.32 5.79
N LEU A 18 1.45 5.88 5.26
CA LEU A 18 1.49 6.75 4.08
C LEU A 18 2.25 8.06 4.31
N LYS A 19 2.40 8.53 5.55
CA LYS A 19 3.18 9.75 5.87
C LYS A 19 4.68 9.58 5.60
N GLU A 20 5.17 8.34 5.64
CA GLU A 20 6.58 8.03 5.42
C GLU A 20 6.92 7.82 3.95
N VAL A 21 5.92 7.84 3.07
CA VAL A 21 6.10 7.68 1.63
C VAL A 21 6.67 8.96 1.02
N ARG A 22 7.71 8.81 0.21
CA ARG A 22 8.43 9.91 -0.44
C ARG A 22 8.78 9.50 -1.87
N ASP A 23 9.05 10.48 -2.72
CA ASP A 23 9.53 10.23 -4.07
C ASP A 23 10.84 9.43 -4.08
N GLY A 24 10.97 8.51 -5.04
CA GLY A 24 12.15 7.66 -5.25
C GLY A 24 12.38 6.56 -4.20
N ILE A 25 11.46 6.37 -3.25
CA ILE A 25 11.61 5.33 -2.22
C ILE A 25 11.40 3.92 -2.83
N ILE A 26 12.11 2.93 -2.28
CA ILE A 26 11.90 1.52 -2.58
C ILE A 26 11.20 0.87 -1.38
N ILE A 27 10.04 0.24 -1.61
CA ILE A 27 9.20 -0.30 -0.53
C ILE A 27 9.19 -1.82 -0.57
N GLY A 28 9.60 -2.45 0.54
CA GLY A 28 9.31 -3.86 0.79
C GLY A 28 7.80 -4.06 0.99
N TYR A 29 7.16 -4.85 0.13
CA TYR A 29 5.70 -4.94 0.06
C TYR A 29 5.17 -6.25 0.65
N GLY A 30 4.50 -6.12 1.80
CA GLY A 30 3.90 -7.22 2.55
C GLY A 30 2.71 -7.88 1.85
N SER A 31 2.09 -8.86 2.52
CA SER A 31 0.88 -9.55 2.06
C SER A 31 -0.27 -9.41 3.06
N GLY A 32 -1.50 -9.65 2.61
CA GLY A 32 -2.68 -9.70 3.48
C GLY A 32 -3.67 -8.54 3.30
N THR A 33 -4.77 -8.59 4.06
CA THR A 33 -5.93 -7.70 3.84
C THR A 33 -5.66 -6.23 4.15
N THR A 34 -4.74 -5.91 5.07
CA THR A 34 -4.34 -4.52 5.31
C THR A 34 -3.57 -3.94 4.13
N VAL A 35 -2.66 -4.71 3.52
CA VAL A 35 -1.91 -4.27 2.33
C VAL A 35 -2.85 -4.12 1.12
N ALA A 36 -3.82 -5.03 0.97
CA ALA A 36 -4.86 -4.91 -0.04
C ALA A 36 -5.66 -3.60 0.09
N GLN A 37 -5.95 -3.16 1.31
CA GLN A 37 -6.61 -1.87 1.57
C GLN A 37 -5.67 -0.67 1.35
N LEU A 38 -4.39 -0.82 1.69
CA LEU A 38 -3.37 0.23 1.51
C LEU A 38 -3.08 0.53 0.04
N THR A 39 -3.00 -0.50 -0.81
CA THR A 39 -2.55 -0.40 -2.21
C THR A 39 -3.28 0.68 -3.02
N PRO A 40 -4.62 0.73 -3.07
CA PRO A 40 -5.32 1.78 -3.81
C PRO A 40 -5.08 3.19 -3.24
N MET A 41 -4.92 3.31 -1.91
CA MET A 41 -4.62 4.60 -1.27
C MET A 41 -3.21 5.07 -1.59
N LEU A 42 -2.24 4.16 -1.57
CA LEU A 42 -0.86 4.43 -1.94
C LEU A 42 -0.75 4.85 -3.40
N LYS A 43 -1.40 4.11 -4.32
CA LYS A 43 -1.44 4.46 -5.74
C LYS A 43 -1.99 5.87 -5.96
N LYS A 44 -3.11 6.20 -5.31
CA LYS A 44 -3.68 7.54 -5.39
C LYS A 44 -2.70 8.61 -4.87
N ALA A 45 -2.03 8.36 -3.74
CA ALA A 45 -1.04 9.29 -3.20
C ALA A 45 0.15 9.47 -4.15
N MET A 46 0.61 8.41 -4.81
CA MET A 46 1.66 8.50 -5.84
C MET A 46 1.22 9.38 -7.02
N GLU A 47 0.00 9.19 -7.52
CA GLU A 47 -0.56 9.97 -8.63
C GLU A 47 -0.75 11.45 -8.26
N GLU A 48 -1.28 11.73 -7.07
CA GLU A 48 -1.52 13.11 -6.60
C GLU A 48 -0.22 13.90 -6.37
N ASN A 49 0.84 13.24 -5.93
CA ASN A 49 2.12 13.88 -5.62
C ASN A 49 3.18 13.72 -6.73
N GLY A 50 2.87 12.95 -7.78
CA GLY A 50 3.83 12.63 -8.84
C GLY A 50 5.02 11.78 -8.36
N PHE A 51 4.82 10.92 -7.37
CA PHE A 51 5.89 10.09 -6.82
C PHE A 51 6.18 8.88 -7.71
N GLU A 52 7.47 8.65 -7.98
CA GLU A 52 7.98 7.43 -8.58
C GLU A 52 8.47 6.49 -7.48
N ILE A 53 7.86 5.31 -7.38
CA ILE A 53 8.13 4.32 -6.30
C ILE A 53 8.31 2.94 -6.92
N GLU A 54 9.28 2.19 -6.42
CA GLU A 54 9.54 0.78 -6.77
C GLU A 54 9.21 -0.15 -5.60
N PHE A 55 8.86 -1.40 -5.90
CA PHE A 55 8.25 -2.31 -4.93
C PHE A 55 8.90 -3.69 -4.94
N ILE A 56 9.36 -4.14 -3.78
CA ILE A 56 9.91 -5.48 -3.57
C ILE A 56 8.84 -6.37 -2.92
N PRO A 57 8.09 -7.21 -3.66
CA PRO A 57 7.04 -8.03 -3.09
C PRO A 57 7.59 -9.17 -2.20
N SER A 58 6.95 -9.39 -1.06
CA SER A 58 7.25 -10.50 -0.15
C SER A 58 6.65 -11.85 -0.56
N SER A 59 5.66 -11.87 -1.46
CA SER A 59 5.02 -13.09 -1.95
C SER A 59 4.46 -12.95 -3.37
N LEU A 60 4.02 -14.05 -3.97
CA LEU A 60 3.31 -14.03 -5.25
C LEU A 60 1.98 -13.27 -5.15
N GLN A 61 1.31 -13.32 -4.00
CA GLN A 61 0.04 -12.61 -3.78
C GLN A 61 0.25 -11.10 -3.79
N SER A 62 1.29 -10.61 -3.09
CA SER A 62 1.62 -9.18 -3.07
C SER A 62 2.13 -8.70 -4.44
N LYS A 63 2.89 -9.53 -5.15
CA LYS A 63 3.31 -9.26 -6.53
C LYS A 63 2.10 -9.07 -7.45
N ASN A 64 1.15 -10.01 -7.44
CA ASN A 64 -0.03 -9.95 -8.29
C ASN A 64 -0.91 -8.74 -7.98
N LEU A 65 -0.99 -8.36 -6.70
CA LEU A 65 -1.71 -7.17 -6.25
C LEU A 65 -1.07 -5.88 -6.79
N LEU A 66 0.25 -5.74 -6.73
CA LEU A 66 0.97 -4.59 -7.28
C LEU A 66 0.78 -4.48 -8.80
N VAL A 67 0.96 -5.61 -9.51
CA VAL A 67 0.80 -5.67 -10.97
C VAL A 67 -0.64 -5.37 -11.40
N SER A 68 -1.65 -5.85 -10.66
CA SER A 68 -3.06 -5.55 -11.00
C SER A 68 -3.41 -4.08 -10.83
N HIS A 69 -2.62 -3.34 -10.05
CA HIS A 69 -2.73 -1.89 -9.91
C HIS A 69 -1.79 -1.12 -10.86
N GLY A 70 -1.03 -1.81 -11.71
CA GLY A 70 -0.08 -1.18 -12.64
C GLY A 70 1.14 -0.57 -11.96
N LEU A 71 1.49 -1.04 -10.76
CA LEU A 71 2.66 -0.55 -10.02
C LEU A 71 3.94 -1.26 -10.48
N LYS A 72 5.03 -0.50 -10.57
CA LYS A 72 6.35 -0.97 -11.02
C LYS A 72 7.04 -1.76 -9.91
N LEU A 73 7.55 -2.95 -10.21
CA LEU A 73 8.34 -3.76 -9.27
C LEU A 73 9.78 -3.27 -9.25
#